data_AF-A0A7Y5NVM0-F1
#
_entry.id   AF-A0A7Y5NVM0-F1
#
_cell.length_a   1.000
_cell.length_b   1.000
_cell.length_c   1.000
_cell.angle_alpha   90.00
_cell.angle_beta   90.00
_cell.angle_gamma   90.00
#
_symmetry.space_group_name_H-M   'P 1'
#
loop_
_entity.id
_entity.type
_entity.pdbx_description
1 polymer ?
#
loop_
_entity_poly.entity_id
_entity_poly.type
_entity_poly.pdbx_seq_one_letter_code
_entity_poly.pdbx_strand_id
1 'polypeptide(L)'
;MPTNQAWASHYNHLQRAQQPKQGLGCCSFFAGIIVGGFLTLVIGGAAAIWLLASRHESPFAWPTARPEADADADESEPSATASAESPPASNEDEPAAAAIPPAVPTEPPAPAPPPTASTAEPTIEAPPAPPKVRIWTHTKHYAIQGSTIGQLHSQLMTVGPQDALGRRWDATTDWDVRWKYDCGSDSTEVDVTIDYTMPQWSAPPEAQTFTIQRWNGYYTALEKHEQGHGDNGIAAGHEIKRELDELGSRSNCRELRFTADLEARAIIDKYAQKDVEYDARTNHGILQGVRL
;
A
#
# COMPACT_ATOMS: atom_id res chain seq x y z
N MET A 1 -12.90 -1.32 -39.49
CA MET A 1 -12.84 -1.96 -38.16
C MET A 1 -12.31 -0.93 -37.18
N PRO A 2 -13.03 -0.56 -36.11
CA PRO A 2 -12.46 0.40 -35.17
C PRO A 2 -11.32 -0.27 -34.41
N THR A 3 -10.26 0.50 -34.25
CA THR A 3 -8.91 0.13 -33.81
C THR A 3 -8.89 -0.52 -32.43
N ASN A 4 -8.00 -1.51 -32.27
CA ASN A 4 -7.51 -2.01 -30.97
C ASN A 4 -6.85 -0.87 -30.17
N GLN A 5 -7.65 -0.04 -29.49
CA GLN A 5 -7.12 0.95 -28.55
C GLN A 5 -6.92 0.29 -27.19
N ALA A 6 -5.68 0.38 -26.69
CA ALA A 6 -5.37 0.08 -25.31
C ALA A 6 -5.84 1.25 -24.44
N TRP A 7 -6.45 0.93 -23.30
CA TRP A 7 -6.83 1.90 -22.29
C TRP A 7 -5.75 1.95 -21.22
N ALA A 8 -5.52 3.13 -20.65
CA ALA A 8 -4.50 3.35 -19.63
C ALA A 8 -5.09 4.18 -18.49
N SER A 9 -4.65 3.87 -17.28
CA SER A 9 -4.84 4.73 -16.13
C SER A 9 -3.53 4.84 -15.37
N HIS A 10 -3.04 6.08 -15.29
CA HIS A 10 -1.84 6.42 -14.55
C HIS A 10 -2.23 6.83 -13.13
N TYR A 11 -1.70 6.12 -12.14
CA TYR A 11 -1.70 6.56 -10.76
C TYR A 11 -0.42 7.35 -10.51
N ASN A 12 -0.60 8.60 -10.10
CA ASN A 12 0.48 9.47 -9.69
C ASN A 12 0.34 9.76 -8.19
N HIS A 13 1.28 9.25 -7.38
CA HIS A 13 1.23 9.37 -5.92
C HIS A 13 1.22 10.85 -5.48
N LEU A 14 1.98 11.67 -6.19
CA LEU A 14 2.13 13.10 -5.92
C LEU A 14 0.88 13.93 -6.25
N GLN A 15 0.05 13.51 -7.21
CA GLN A 15 -1.17 14.24 -7.57
C GLN A 15 -2.34 13.96 -6.60
N ARG A 16 -2.36 12.80 -5.92
CA ARG A 16 -3.51 12.39 -5.09
C ARG A 16 -3.47 12.87 -3.65
N ALA A 17 -2.32 13.26 -3.13
CA ALA A 17 -2.20 13.97 -1.85
C ALA A 17 -2.92 15.35 -1.84
N GLN A 18 -3.66 15.68 -2.90
CA GLN A 18 -4.45 16.89 -3.14
C GLN A 18 -5.97 16.65 -3.10
N GLN A 19 -6.46 15.41 -3.09
CA GLN A 19 -7.92 15.17 -3.02
C GLN A 19 -8.38 15.37 -1.56
N PRO A 20 -9.16 16.42 -1.24
CA PRO A 20 -9.78 16.51 0.06
C PRO A 20 -10.65 15.27 0.25
N LYS A 21 -10.64 14.70 1.47
CA LYS A 21 -11.61 13.66 1.86
C LYS A 21 -12.98 14.16 1.43
N GLN A 22 -13.56 13.59 0.38
CA GLN A 22 -14.96 13.82 0.05
C GLN A 22 -15.73 13.21 1.21
N GLY A 23 -16.01 14.03 2.22
CA GLY A 23 -16.86 13.66 3.34
C GLY A 23 -18.18 13.22 2.74
N LEU A 24 -18.71 12.10 3.24
CA LEU A 24 -20.11 11.72 3.06
C LEU A 24 -20.99 12.89 3.52
N GLY A 25 -21.28 13.82 2.61
CA GLY A 25 -22.20 14.92 2.76
C GLY A 25 -23.60 14.43 2.48
N CYS A 26 -24.22 13.91 3.53
CA CYS A 26 -25.66 13.67 3.61
C CYS A 26 -26.42 14.96 3.26
N CYS A 27 -27.12 14.99 2.13
CA CYS A 27 -28.15 15.99 1.86
C CYS A 27 -29.26 15.37 1.01
N SER A 28 -30.30 14.90 1.70
CA SER A 28 -31.61 14.64 1.13
C SER A 28 -32.15 15.91 0.46
N PHE A 29 -32.47 15.84 -0.82
CA PHE A 29 -33.36 16.82 -1.46
C PHE A 29 -34.74 16.19 -1.64
N PHE A 30 -35.60 16.41 -0.65
CA PHE A 30 -37.04 16.53 -0.88
C PHE A 30 -37.28 17.91 -1.48
N ALA A 31 -37.87 17.98 -2.66
CA ALA A 31 -38.54 19.20 -3.13
C ALA A 31 -39.80 18.80 -3.90
N GLY A 32 -40.92 18.84 -3.18
CA GLY A 32 -42.26 18.73 -3.74
C GLY A 32 -42.66 20.01 -4.47
N ILE A 33 -43.29 19.79 -5.64
CA ILE A 33 -44.51 20.44 -6.14
C ILE A 33 -44.81 21.84 -5.55
N ILE A 34 -44.61 22.88 -6.36
CA ILE A 34 -45.49 24.06 -6.37
C ILE A 34 -45.98 24.28 -7.81
N VAL A 35 -47.30 24.16 -7.95
CA VAL A 35 -48.08 24.53 -9.13
C VAL A 35 -48.46 26.01 -9.01
N GLY A 36 -48.25 26.78 -10.07
CA GLY A 36 -49.11 27.92 -10.39
C GLY A 36 -48.45 29.30 -10.41
N GLY A 37 -48.74 30.05 -11.49
CA GLY A 37 -48.93 31.50 -11.38
C GLY A 37 -48.00 32.37 -12.23
N PHE A 38 -48.46 32.70 -13.43
CA PHE A 38 -48.00 33.82 -14.25
C PHE A 38 -47.97 35.15 -13.46
N LEU A 39 -46.90 35.94 -13.60
CA LEU A 39 -46.98 37.37 -13.90
C LEU A 39 -45.63 37.94 -14.35
N THR A 40 -45.59 38.45 -15.58
CA THR A 40 -44.52 39.28 -16.14
C THR A 40 -44.63 40.72 -15.60
N LEU A 41 -43.51 41.29 -15.15
CA LEU A 41 -43.35 42.75 -15.06
C LEU A 41 -41.91 43.14 -15.43
N VAL A 42 -41.80 44.02 -16.42
CA VAL A 42 -40.58 44.62 -16.95
C VAL A 42 -40.41 46.00 -16.33
N ILE A 43 -39.32 46.26 -15.60
CA ILE A 43 -38.66 47.57 -15.37
C ILE A 43 -37.21 47.19 -14.96
N GLY A 44 -36.10 47.60 -15.56
CA GLY A 44 -35.75 48.88 -16.16
C GLY A 44 -34.79 49.62 -15.21
N GLY A 45 -33.49 49.59 -15.52
CA GLY A 45 -32.59 50.72 -15.21
C GLY A 45 -31.60 50.63 -14.04
N ALA A 46 -30.40 51.10 -14.38
CA ALA A 46 -29.43 51.83 -13.55
C ALA A 46 -28.41 51.06 -12.69
N ALA A 47 -27.17 51.28 -13.11
CA ALA A 47 -25.90 51.07 -12.42
C ALA A 47 -25.86 51.58 -10.97
N ALA A 48 -25.15 50.85 -10.11
CA ALA A 48 -24.39 51.45 -9.03
C ALA A 48 -23.25 50.50 -8.60
N ILE A 49 -22.06 51.07 -8.65
CA ILE A 49 -20.79 50.55 -8.16
C ILE A 49 -20.88 50.32 -6.64
N TRP A 50 -20.52 49.13 -6.17
CA TRP A 50 -20.07 48.91 -4.80
C TRP A 50 -18.71 48.22 -4.85
N LEU A 51 -17.65 49.02 -4.66
CA LEU A 51 -16.39 48.54 -4.10
C LEU A 51 -16.65 48.14 -2.65
N LEU A 52 -16.38 46.88 -2.31
CA LEU A 52 -16.00 46.51 -0.95
C LEU A 52 -14.82 45.56 -1.06
N ALA A 53 -13.65 46.12 -0.79
CA ALA A 53 -12.47 45.37 -0.41
C ALA A 53 -12.80 44.56 0.86
N SER A 54 -12.44 43.29 0.86
CA SER A 54 -12.25 42.55 2.09
C SER A 54 -11.01 41.68 1.92
N ARG A 55 -9.89 42.28 2.32
CA ARG A 55 -8.72 41.56 2.79
C ARG A 55 -9.19 40.63 3.92
N HIS A 56 -9.03 39.33 3.73
CA HIS A 56 -8.92 38.42 4.86
C HIS A 56 -7.46 37.96 4.91
N GLU A 57 -6.66 38.77 5.61
CA GLU A 57 -5.42 38.30 6.21
C GLU A 57 -5.81 37.31 7.32
N SER A 58 -5.23 36.13 7.32
CA SER A 58 -5.23 35.22 8.46
C SER A 58 -3.77 34.81 8.68
N PRO A 59 -3.13 35.28 9.76
CA PRO A 59 -1.77 34.90 10.08
C PRO A 59 -1.82 33.59 10.85
N PHE A 60 -1.29 32.52 10.26
CA PHE A 60 -0.83 31.38 11.06
C PHE A 60 0.68 31.28 10.91
N ALA A 61 1.34 32.14 11.68
CA ALA A 61 2.77 32.10 11.91
C ALA A 61 3.07 30.92 12.84
N TRP A 62 3.91 29.99 12.38
CA TRP A 62 4.55 29.01 13.25
C TRP A 62 5.59 29.75 14.11
N PRO A 63 5.61 29.57 15.45
CA PRO A 63 6.58 30.25 16.28
C PRO A 63 7.99 29.72 16.01
N THR A 64 8.90 30.65 15.76
CA THR A 64 10.34 30.46 15.79
C THR A 64 10.86 30.45 17.23
N ALA A 65 12.00 29.77 17.40
CA ALA A 65 13.02 29.92 18.43
C ALA A 65 12.94 29.08 19.73
N ARG A 66 14.07 28.38 19.95
CA ARG A 66 14.62 27.86 21.21
C ARG A 66 14.74 28.94 22.31
N PRO A 67 15.08 28.54 23.53
CA PRO A 67 16.43 28.87 23.99
C PRO A 67 17.23 27.69 24.59
N GLU A 68 18.55 27.87 24.56
CA GLU A 68 19.60 27.09 25.21
C GLU A 68 19.64 27.28 26.74
N ALA A 69 20.33 26.34 27.41
CA ALA A 69 21.04 26.40 28.71
C ALA A 69 20.73 25.12 29.52
N ASP A 70 21.62 24.50 30.28
CA ASP A 70 23.08 24.41 30.39
C ASP A 70 23.32 23.26 31.39
N ALA A 71 24.55 22.80 31.44
CA ALA A 71 25.16 21.80 32.33
C ALA A 71 24.54 21.60 33.73
N ASP A 72 24.50 20.35 34.21
CA ASP A 72 25.46 19.90 35.22
C ASP A 72 25.39 18.38 35.49
N ALA A 73 26.55 17.86 35.88
CA ALA A 73 26.88 16.47 36.14
C ALA A 73 26.19 15.89 37.38
N ASP A 74 26.05 14.56 37.44
CA ASP A 74 26.41 13.82 38.66
C ASP A 74 26.70 12.34 38.35
N GLU A 75 27.81 11.87 38.94
CA GLU A 75 28.29 10.51 38.96
C GLU A 75 27.43 9.63 39.88
N SER A 76 27.27 8.34 39.57
CA SER A 76 27.48 7.23 40.53
C SER A 76 27.00 5.89 39.97
N GLU A 77 27.96 5.03 39.66
CA GLU A 77 27.79 3.58 39.76
C GLU A 77 27.61 3.18 41.24
N PRO A 78 27.07 1.98 41.53
CA PRO A 78 28.03 0.94 41.83
C PRO A 78 27.71 -0.47 41.29
N SER A 79 28.81 -1.18 41.13
CA SER A 79 29.03 -2.61 40.91
C SER A 79 28.50 -3.51 42.04
N ALA A 80 28.03 -4.72 41.69
CA ALA A 80 28.11 -5.95 42.50
C ALA A 80 27.59 -7.17 41.68
N THR A 81 28.48 -7.97 41.10
CA THR A 81 28.87 -9.34 41.52
C THR A 81 27.82 -10.44 41.43
N ALA A 82 28.06 -11.34 40.47
CA ALA A 82 28.08 -12.82 40.54
C ALA A 82 27.06 -13.59 41.39
N SER A 83 26.40 -14.57 40.77
CA SER A 83 26.57 -15.99 41.14
C SER A 83 25.88 -16.92 40.15
N ALA A 84 26.66 -17.89 39.66
CA ALA A 84 26.18 -19.10 39.00
C ALA A 84 25.80 -20.12 40.08
N GLU A 85 24.78 -20.96 39.84
CA GLU A 85 24.76 -22.34 40.35
C GLU A 85 23.68 -23.17 39.60
N SER A 86 24.12 -24.19 38.86
CA SER A 86 23.35 -25.43 38.62
C SER A 86 23.82 -26.44 39.67
N PRO A 87 22.97 -27.37 40.16
CA PRO A 87 23.02 -28.79 39.72
C PRO A 87 21.68 -29.57 40.00
N PRO A 88 21.64 -30.92 40.10
CA PRO A 88 21.84 -31.95 39.06
C PRO A 88 20.66 -32.97 38.97
N ALA A 89 20.86 -34.03 38.18
CA ALA A 89 19.95 -35.11 37.82
C ALA A 89 19.71 -36.22 38.87
N SER A 90 18.79 -37.14 38.50
CA SER A 90 18.60 -38.56 38.90
C SER A 90 17.69 -38.88 40.10
N ASN A 91 16.58 -39.61 39.87
CA ASN A 91 16.51 -41.08 40.01
C ASN A 91 15.09 -41.62 39.80
N GLU A 92 15.04 -42.80 39.19
CA GLU A 92 13.92 -43.72 39.07
C GLU A 92 13.67 -44.43 40.41
N ASP A 93 12.43 -44.78 40.73
CA ASP A 93 12.06 -46.11 41.28
C ASP A 93 10.55 -46.19 41.59
N GLU A 94 9.91 -47.18 40.97
CA GLU A 94 8.55 -47.67 41.20
C GLU A 94 8.57 -48.77 42.28
N PRO A 95 7.45 -49.05 42.98
CA PRO A 95 7.10 -50.47 43.05
C PRO A 95 5.59 -50.78 42.94
N ALA A 96 5.37 -52.01 42.50
CA ALA A 96 4.14 -52.64 42.03
C ALA A 96 3.23 -53.26 43.12
N ALA A 97 1.94 -53.43 42.76
CA ALA A 97 1.01 -54.49 43.18
C ALA A 97 -0.28 -54.33 42.35
N ALA A 98 -1.01 -55.34 41.84
CA ALA A 98 -1.02 -56.79 42.03
C ALA A 98 -1.66 -57.47 40.79
N ALA A 99 -1.32 -58.75 40.60
CA ALA A 99 -1.74 -59.62 39.52
C ALA A 99 -3.16 -60.21 39.69
N ILE A 100 -3.85 -60.45 38.58
CA ILE A 100 -5.02 -61.33 38.42
C ILE A 100 -4.68 -62.37 37.34
N PRO A 101 -5.01 -63.66 37.52
CA PRO A 101 -4.52 -64.77 36.67
C PRO A 101 -5.13 -64.83 35.25
N PRO A 102 -4.44 -65.49 34.28
CA PRO A 102 -4.86 -65.55 32.89
C PRO A 102 -5.92 -66.63 32.62
N ALA A 103 -6.93 -66.29 31.83
CA ALA A 103 -7.82 -67.25 31.19
C ALA A 103 -7.26 -67.64 29.81
N VAL A 104 -7.25 -68.94 29.52
CA VAL A 104 -6.81 -69.53 28.24
C VAL A 104 -7.89 -69.30 27.15
N PRO A 105 -7.49 -69.08 25.87
CA PRO A 105 -8.36 -68.54 24.83
C PRO A 105 -9.20 -69.62 24.15
N THR A 106 -10.44 -69.29 23.79
CA THR A 106 -11.19 -69.98 22.73
C THR A 106 -11.21 -69.04 21.53
N GLU A 107 -10.63 -69.50 20.42
CA GLU A 107 -10.44 -68.75 19.18
C GLU A 107 -11.79 -68.58 18.45
N PRO A 108 -12.29 -67.36 18.22
CA PRO A 108 -13.42 -67.12 17.34
C PRO A 108 -13.01 -67.28 15.87
N PRO A 109 -13.90 -67.75 14.98
CA PRO A 109 -13.58 -67.99 13.58
C PRO A 109 -13.14 -66.70 12.87
N ALA A 110 -12.13 -66.83 12.01
CA ALA A 110 -11.51 -65.72 11.29
C ALA A 110 -12.53 -64.84 10.54
N PRO A 111 -12.43 -63.50 10.63
CA PRO A 111 -13.28 -62.59 9.85
C PRO A 111 -12.94 -62.67 8.35
N ALA A 112 -13.96 -62.58 7.50
CA ALA A 112 -13.83 -62.50 6.06
C ALA A 112 -12.92 -61.33 5.63
N PRO A 113 -12.17 -61.45 4.51
CA PRO A 113 -11.33 -60.36 4.04
C PRO A 113 -12.18 -59.12 3.73
N PRO A 114 -11.72 -57.90 4.08
CA PRO A 114 -12.45 -56.68 3.78
C PRO A 114 -12.56 -56.49 2.26
N PRO A 115 -13.65 -55.85 1.76
CA PRO A 115 -13.72 -55.46 0.37
C PRO A 115 -12.57 -54.49 0.06
N THR A 116 -11.86 -54.73 -1.05
CA THR A 116 -10.83 -53.83 -1.57
C THR A 116 -11.47 -52.50 -1.94
N ALA A 117 -11.48 -51.57 -0.97
CA ALA A 117 -11.82 -50.18 -1.21
C ALA A 117 -10.71 -49.54 -2.03
N SER A 118 -10.99 -49.36 -3.32
CA SER A 118 -10.20 -48.52 -4.23
C SER A 118 -10.26 -47.08 -3.73
N THR A 119 -9.34 -46.72 -2.85
CA THR A 119 -9.15 -45.33 -2.42
C THR A 119 -8.39 -44.62 -3.52
N ALA A 120 -9.10 -44.09 -4.51
CA ALA A 120 -8.55 -43.04 -5.34
C ALA A 120 -8.49 -41.79 -4.45
N GLU A 121 -7.29 -41.33 -4.13
CA GLU A 121 -7.09 -40.04 -3.48
C GLU A 121 -7.74 -38.94 -4.35
N PRO A 122 -8.47 -37.97 -3.77
CA PRO A 122 -8.97 -36.85 -4.52
C PRO A 122 -7.77 -36.03 -5.01
N THR A 123 -7.58 -36.01 -6.34
CA THR A 123 -6.66 -35.07 -6.99
C THR A 123 -7.10 -33.66 -6.63
N ILE A 124 -6.41 -33.01 -5.70
CA ILE A 124 -6.54 -31.57 -5.50
C ILE A 124 -5.92 -30.94 -6.74
N GLU A 125 -6.78 -30.49 -7.64
CA GLU A 125 -6.39 -29.75 -8.84
C GLU A 125 -5.61 -28.52 -8.39
N ALA A 126 -4.37 -28.38 -8.88
CA ALA A 126 -3.54 -27.23 -8.56
C ALA A 126 -4.30 -25.94 -8.96
N PRO A 127 -4.23 -24.87 -8.14
CA PRO A 127 -4.91 -23.63 -8.48
C PRO A 127 -4.48 -23.16 -9.88
N PRO A 128 -5.42 -22.62 -10.68
CA PRO A 128 -5.11 -22.18 -12.03
C PRO A 128 -3.95 -21.18 -12.00
N ALA A 129 -3.03 -21.31 -12.96
CA ALA A 129 -1.91 -20.38 -13.09
C ALA A 129 -2.45 -18.94 -13.13
N PRO A 130 -1.81 -17.99 -12.42
CA PRO A 130 -2.28 -16.62 -12.38
C PRO A 130 -2.36 -16.08 -13.81
N PRO A 131 -3.39 -15.28 -14.12
CA PRO A 131 -3.55 -14.81 -15.48
C PRO A 131 -2.37 -13.90 -15.81
N LYS A 132 -1.80 -14.08 -17.01
CA LYS A 132 -0.52 -13.46 -17.40
C LYS A 132 -0.65 -11.95 -17.47
N VAL A 133 -0.11 -11.25 -16.48
CA VAL A 133 0.12 -9.80 -16.44
C VAL A 133 1.59 -9.55 -16.76
N ARG A 134 1.90 -8.59 -17.62
CA ARG A 134 3.29 -8.18 -17.88
C ARG A 134 3.62 -7.01 -16.97
N ILE A 135 4.76 -7.08 -16.29
CA ILE A 135 5.17 -6.10 -15.29
C ILE A 135 6.54 -5.53 -15.69
N TRP A 136 6.63 -4.21 -15.73
CA TRP A 136 7.88 -3.47 -15.90
C TRP A 136 8.12 -2.59 -14.67
N THR A 137 9.38 -2.54 -14.25
CA THR A 137 9.80 -1.75 -13.11
C THR A 137 11.01 -0.90 -13.52
N HIS A 138 10.94 0.39 -13.25
CA HIS A 138 12.04 1.32 -13.44
C HIS A 138 12.35 2.01 -12.12
N THR A 139 13.63 2.30 -11.92
CA THR A 139 14.08 3.13 -10.81
C THR A 139 14.96 4.22 -11.38
N LYS A 140 14.58 5.48 -11.11
CA LYS A 140 15.44 6.63 -11.35
C LYS A 140 15.96 7.14 -10.02
N HIS A 141 17.19 7.61 -10.03
CA HIS A 141 17.85 8.14 -8.85
C HIS A 141 18.10 9.64 -8.97
N TYR A 142 17.96 10.35 -7.85
CA TYR A 142 18.41 11.74 -7.73
C TYR A 142 19.54 11.82 -6.70
N ALA A 143 20.60 12.55 -7.03
CA ALA A 143 21.78 12.62 -6.17
C ALA A 143 21.54 13.53 -4.96
N ILE A 144 21.98 13.07 -3.78
CA ILE A 144 22.08 13.89 -2.56
C ILE A 144 23.53 13.91 -2.06
N GLN A 145 23.87 14.93 -1.26
CA GLN A 145 25.23 15.17 -0.78
C GLN A 145 25.28 15.39 0.74
N GLY A 146 26.46 15.25 1.34
CA GLY A 146 26.67 15.48 2.76
C GLY A 146 27.43 14.36 3.44
N SER A 147 27.99 14.65 4.61
CA SER A 147 28.78 13.73 5.44
C SER A 147 28.13 13.45 6.80
N THR A 148 27.05 14.15 7.12
CA THR A 148 26.29 14.03 8.37
C THR A 148 24.80 13.78 8.09
N ILE A 149 24.10 13.16 9.04
CA ILE A 149 22.66 12.90 8.95
C ILE A 149 21.84 14.16 8.71
N GLY A 150 22.17 15.26 9.41
CA GLY A 150 21.50 16.54 9.22
C GLY A 150 21.66 17.09 7.79
N GLN A 151 22.82 16.93 7.17
CA GLN A 151 23.04 17.34 5.77
C GLN A 151 22.26 16.47 4.79
N LEU A 152 22.25 15.14 4.99
CA LEU A 152 21.48 14.24 4.13
C LEU A 152 19.98 14.55 4.20
N HIS A 153 19.45 14.73 5.41
CA HIS A 153 18.05 15.12 5.61
C HIS A 153 17.75 16.48 4.95
N SER A 154 18.64 17.46 5.11
CA SER A 154 18.50 18.76 4.43
C SER A 154 18.50 18.63 2.91
N GLN A 155 19.29 17.72 2.33
CA GLN A 155 19.30 17.49 0.89
C GLN A 155 17.99 16.84 0.43
N LEU A 156 17.50 15.82 1.11
CA LEU A 156 16.21 15.19 0.78
C LEU A 156 15.09 16.25 0.73
N MET A 157 15.00 17.11 1.74
CA MET A 157 14.02 18.21 1.77
C MET A 157 14.24 19.29 0.69
N THR A 158 15.42 19.38 0.08
CA THR A 158 15.75 20.42 -0.90
C THR A 158 15.59 19.93 -2.34
N VAL A 159 16.10 18.73 -2.64
CA VAL A 159 16.23 18.20 -4.00
C VAL A 159 15.30 17.02 -4.29
N GLY A 160 14.63 16.46 -3.29
CA GLY A 160 13.70 15.34 -3.46
C GLY A 160 12.56 15.65 -4.45
N PRO A 161 11.87 14.65 -5.00
CA PRO A 161 10.70 14.88 -5.86
C PRO A 161 9.66 15.81 -5.22
N GLN A 162 9.03 16.63 -6.06
CA GLN A 162 8.05 17.64 -5.65
C GLN A 162 6.66 17.24 -6.11
N ASP A 163 5.70 17.31 -5.20
CA ASP A 163 4.29 17.20 -5.58
C ASP A 163 3.76 18.47 -6.23
N ALA A 164 2.53 18.42 -6.75
CA ALA A 164 1.94 19.57 -7.42
C ALA A 164 1.54 20.73 -6.46
N LEU A 165 1.70 20.57 -5.14
CA LEU A 165 1.63 21.65 -4.14
C LEU A 165 3.04 22.17 -3.76
N GLY A 166 4.11 21.64 -4.36
CA GLY A 166 5.48 22.00 -4.06
C GLY A 166 6.06 21.32 -2.81
N ARG A 167 5.35 20.36 -2.19
CA ARG A 167 5.89 19.58 -1.06
C ARG A 167 6.93 18.60 -1.58
N ARG A 168 8.01 18.45 -0.82
CA ARG A 168 9.13 17.55 -1.14
C ARG A 168 8.93 16.21 -0.46
N TRP A 169 9.29 15.14 -1.17
CA TRP A 169 9.23 13.77 -0.70
C TRP A 169 10.60 13.11 -0.83
N ASP A 170 10.88 12.17 0.06
CA ASP A 170 12.14 11.43 0.09
C ASP A 170 12.25 10.44 -1.07
N ALA A 171 11.13 9.84 -1.47
CA ALA A 171 11.00 9.00 -2.66
C ALA A 171 9.56 9.08 -3.19
N THR A 172 9.34 8.52 -4.37
CA THR A 172 7.99 8.33 -4.92
C THR A 172 7.88 7.01 -5.67
N THR A 173 6.67 6.50 -5.69
CA THR A 173 6.26 5.38 -6.55
C THR A 173 5.05 5.79 -7.36
N ASP A 174 5.18 5.76 -8.69
CA ASP A 174 4.06 5.91 -9.61
C ASP A 174 3.81 4.57 -10.30
N TRP A 175 2.55 4.19 -10.49
CA TRP A 175 2.20 2.97 -11.22
C TRP A 175 1.13 3.24 -12.28
N ASP A 176 1.28 2.62 -13.44
CA ASP A 176 0.35 2.72 -14.58
C ASP A 176 -0.10 1.32 -14.95
N VAL A 177 -1.41 1.13 -15.10
CA VAL A 177 -1.96 -0.12 -15.62
C VAL A 177 -2.62 0.16 -16.95
N ARG A 178 -2.22 -0.61 -17.96
CA ARG A 178 -2.83 -0.60 -19.28
C ARG A 178 -3.47 -1.94 -19.55
N TRP A 179 -4.64 -1.90 -20.16
CA TRP A 179 -5.35 -3.11 -20.52
C TRP A 179 -5.92 -3.02 -21.91
N LYS A 180 -6.08 -4.20 -22.52
CA LYS A 180 -6.73 -4.38 -23.79
C LYS A 180 -7.56 -5.65 -23.71
N TYR A 181 -8.83 -5.51 -24.10
CA TYR A 181 -9.76 -6.61 -24.21
C TYR A 181 -10.05 -6.91 -25.69
N ASP A 182 -9.85 -8.17 -26.09
CA ASP A 182 -10.16 -8.66 -27.43
C ASP A 182 -11.42 -9.55 -27.43
N CYS A 183 -12.54 -8.97 -27.87
CA CYS A 183 -13.83 -9.67 -28.00
C CYS A 183 -13.84 -10.82 -29.00
N GLY A 184 -12.85 -10.93 -29.89
CA GLY A 184 -12.79 -12.02 -30.87
C GLY A 184 -12.21 -13.31 -30.28
N SER A 185 -11.46 -13.20 -29.20
CA SER A 185 -10.72 -14.30 -28.58
C SER A 185 -10.99 -14.43 -27.07
N ASP A 186 -11.89 -13.61 -26.52
CA ASP A 186 -12.11 -13.41 -25.09
C ASP A 186 -10.80 -13.29 -24.30
N SER A 187 -9.80 -12.64 -24.92
CA SER A 187 -8.48 -12.50 -24.32
C SER A 187 -8.27 -11.10 -23.78
N THR A 188 -7.71 -11.05 -22.58
CA THR A 188 -7.29 -9.80 -21.93
C THR A 188 -5.77 -9.75 -21.89
N GLU A 189 -5.20 -8.63 -22.32
CA GLU A 189 -3.80 -8.27 -22.06
C GLU A 189 -3.76 -7.17 -20.99
N VAL A 190 -2.91 -7.34 -19.98
CA VAL A 190 -2.70 -6.33 -18.93
C VAL A 190 -1.20 -6.10 -18.72
N ASP A 191 -0.84 -4.83 -18.72
CA ASP A 191 0.49 -4.29 -18.62
C ASP A 191 0.57 -3.37 -17.40
N VAL A 192 1.50 -3.64 -16.49
CA VAL A 192 1.76 -2.82 -15.30
C VAL A 192 3.14 -2.21 -15.41
N THR A 193 3.24 -0.89 -15.32
CA THR A 193 4.52 -0.17 -15.23
C THR A 193 4.63 0.47 -13.85
N ILE A 194 5.77 0.34 -13.20
CA ILE A 194 6.06 0.92 -11.89
C ILE A 194 7.33 1.76 -12.02
N ASP A 195 7.24 3.03 -11.68
CA ASP A 195 8.34 3.98 -11.74
C ASP A 195 8.67 4.50 -10.33
N TYR A 196 9.84 4.10 -9.84
CA TYR A 196 10.38 4.55 -8.55
C TYR A 196 11.32 5.75 -8.74
N THR A 197 11.18 6.76 -7.88
CA THR A 197 12.14 7.87 -7.73
C THR A 197 12.85 7.74 -6.38
N MET A 198 14.13 7.38 -6.36
CA MET A 198 14.88 7.09 -5.13
C MET A 198 16.04 8.06 -4.92
N PRO A 199 16.41 8.42 -3.68
CA PRO A 199 17.60 9.20 -3.44
C PRO A 199 18.85 8.34 -3.61
N GLN A 200 19.94 8.92 -4.11
CA GLN A 200 21.24 8.26 -4.20
C GLN A 200 22.29 9.09 -3.49
N TRP A 201 22.93 8.49 -2.50
CA TRP A 201 24.04 9.09 -1.78
C TRP A 201 25.31 8.28 -2.01
N SER A 202 26.37 8.97 -2.40
CA SER A 202 27.73 8.43 -2.38
C SER A 202 28.45 9.04 -1.19
N ALA A 203 28.74 8.22 -0.19
CA ALA A 203 29.37 8.67 1.04
C ALA A 203 30.73 9.33 0.74
N PRO A 204 30.93 10.60 1.11
CA PRO A 204 32.23 11.23 0.97
C PRO A 204 33.23 10.66 1.99
N PRO A 205 34.55 10.80 1.77
CA PRO A 205 35.59 10.22 2.65
C PRO A 205 35.47 10.61 4.13
N GLU A 206 34.97 11.81 4.40
CA GLU A 206 34.77 12.36 5.75
C GLU A 206 33.46 11.90 6.43
N ALA A 207 32.61 11.13 5.75
CA ALA A 207 31.39 10.60 6.35
C ALA A 207 31.74 9.57 7.44
N GLN A 208 31.18 9.77 8.64
CA GLN A 208 31.39 8.86 9.75
C GLN A 208 30.68 7.51 9.51
N THR A 209 31.24 6.42 10.04
CA THR A 209 30.64 5.07 9.98
C THR A 209 29.19 5.05 10.46
N PHE A 210 28.88 5.82 11.52
CA PHE A 210 27.53 5.97 12.03
C PHE A 210 26.56 6.56 10.97
N THR A 211 26.97 7.62 10.26
CA THR A 211 26.17 8.21 9.17
C THR A 211 25.88 7.19 8.08
N ILE A 212 26.89 6.40 7.70
CA ILE A 212 26.76 5.37 6.66
C ILE A 212 25.76 4.29 7.07
N GLN A 213 25.89 3.76 8.29
CA GLN A 213 24.98 2.73 8.80
C GLN A 213 23.54 3.24 8.90
N ARG A 214 23.36 4.47 9.38
CA ARG A 214 22.06 5.10 9.52
C ARG A 214 21.40 5.35 8.16
N TRP A 215 22.16 5.83 7.17
CA TRP A 215 21.70 5.95 5.79
C TRP A 215 21.25 4.61 5.22
N ASN A 216 22.05 3.55 5.36
CA ASN A 216 21.71 2.23 4.81
C ASN A 216 20.40 1.70 5.42
N GLY A 217 20.22 1.81 6.74
CA GLY A 217 18.99 1.40 7.41
C GLY A 217 17.77 2.20 6.93
N TYR A 218 17.92 3.52 6.81
CA TYR A 218 16.90 4.39 6.24
C TYR A 218 16.55 4.00 4.79
N TYR A 219 17.55 3.81 3.93
CA TYR A 219 17.35 3.52 2.51
C TYR A 219 16.63 2.19 2.31
N THR A 220 17.01 1.13 3.05
CA THR A 220 16.31 -0.16 3.01
C THR A 220 14.85 -0.03 3.46
N ALA A 221 14.59 0.76 4.50
CA ALA A 221 13.22 1.01 4.94
C ALA A 221 12.41 1.81 3.91
N LEU A 222 13.03 2.81 3.28
CA LEU A 222 12.42 3.63 2.24
C LEU A 222 12.08 2.79 1.01
N GLU A 223 13.04 2.00 0.53
CA GLU A 223 12.83 1.08 -0.58
C GLU A 223 11.69 0.10 -0.30
N LYS A 224 11.61 -0.46 0.91
CA LYS A 224 10.49 -1.32 1.32
C LYS A 224 9.16 -0.57 1.33
N HIS A 225 9.15 0.68 1.78
CA HIS A 225 7.94 1.49 1.77
C HIS A 225 7.46 1.68 0.32
N GLU A 226 8.33 2.16 -0.56
CA GLU A 226 8.02 2.35 -1.99
C GLU A 226 7.59 1.05 -2.68
N GLN A 227 8.26 -0.08 -2.42
CA GLN A 227 7.86 -1.38 -2.96
C GLN A 227 6.43 -1.76 -2.60
N GLY A 228 5.94 -1.39 -1.40
CA GLY A 228 4.55 -1.66 -1.03
C GLY A 228 3.52 -0.86 -1.84
N HIS A 229 3.88 0.31 -2.35
CA HIS A 229 3.06 1.03 -3.34
C HIS A 229 3.11 0.32 -4.70
N GLY A 230 4.29 -0.16 -5.11
CA GLY A 230 4.43 -0.97 -6.32
C GLY A 230 3.59 -2.24 -6.29
N ASP A 231 3.57 -2.93 -5.14
CA ASP A 231 2.77 -4.14 -4.91
C ASP A 231 1.26 -3.86 -5.07
N ASN A 232 0.78 -2.68 -4.67
CA ASN A 232 -0.60 -2.26 -4.93
C ASN A 232 -0.87 -2.12 -6.43
N GLY A 233 0.04 -1.53 -7.20
CA GLY A 233 -0.08 -1.45 -8.66
C GLY A 233 -0.09 -2.82 -9.36
N ILE A 234 0.76 -3.74 -8.90
CA ILE A 234 0.80 -5.14 -9.38
C ILE A 234 -0.52 -5.85 -9.07
N ALA A 235 -1.00 -5.73 -7.84
CA ALA A 235 -2.27 -6.32 -7.42
C ALA A 235 -3.47 -5.74 -8.18
N ALA A 236 -3.44 -4.44 -8.52
CA ALA A 236 -4.43 -3.82 -9.41
C ALA A 236 -4.43 -4.48 -10.80
N GLY A 237 -3.25 -4.68 -11.40
CA GLY A 237 -3.13 -5.35 -12.70
C GLY A 237 -3.66 -6.79 -12.70
N HIS A 238 -3.33 -7.56 -11.65
CA HIS A 238 -3.85 -8.93 -11.51
C HIS A 238 -5.36 -8.98 -11.28
N GLU A 239 -5.90 -8.03 -10.51
CA GLU A 239 -7.34 -7.93 -10.29
C GLU A 239 -8.06 -7.55 -11.59
N ILE A 240 -7.59 -6.53 -12.32
CA ILE A 240 -8.12 -6.17 -13.65
C ILE A 240 -8.11 -7.38 -14.57
N LYS A 241 -6.98 -8.08 -14.67
CA LYS A 241 -6.86 -9.24 -15.55
C LYS A 241 -7.92 -10.31 -15.24
N ARG A 242 -8.12 -10.63 -13.96
CA ARG A 242 -9.09 -11.63 -13.52
C ARG A 242 -10.52 -11.20 -13.86
N GLU A 243 -10.93 -10.00 -13.45
CA GLU A 243 -12.31 -9.53 -13.67
C GLU A 243 -12.63 -9.42 -15.17
N LEU A 244 -11.67 -8.93 -15.97
CA LEU A 244 -11.88 -8.82 -17.42
C LEU A 244 -11.93 -10.17 -18.13
N ASP A 245 -11.14 -11.17 -17.70
CA ASP A 245 -11.25 -12.53 -18.24
C ASP A 245 -12.62 -13.17 -17.96
N GLU A 246 -13.29 -12.77 -16.87
CA GLU A 246 -14.60 -13.29 -16.46
C GLU A 246 -15.79 -12.64 -17.19
N LEU A 247 -15.58 -11.50 -17.88
CA LEU A 247 -16.65 -10.82 -18.63
C LEU A 247 -17.27 -11.70 -19.75
N GLY A 248 -16.48 -12.63 -20.28
CA GLY A 248 -16.87 -13.58 -21.33
C GLY A 248 -17.31 -12.95 -22.65
N SER A 249 -17.72 -13.80 -23.60
CA SER A 249 -18.30 -13.37 -24.87
C SER A 249 -19.68 -12.69 -24.68
N ARG A 250 -19.80 -11.41 -25.05
CA ARG A 250 -21.08 -10.70 -25.19
C ARG A 250 -21.41 -10.47 -26.66
N SER A 251 -22.70 -10.33 -26.98
CA SER A 251 -23.19 -10.08 -28.35
C SER A 251 -22.73 -8.73 -28.93
N ASN A 252 -22.36 -7.76 -28.08
CA ASN A 252 -21.91 -6.43 -28.48
C ASN A 252 -20.52 -6.09 -27.92
N CYS A 253 -19.51 -6.19 -28.78
CA CYS A 253 -18.13 -5.90 -28.42
C CYS A 253 -17.87 -4.43 -28.03
N ARG A 254 -18.69 -3.47 -28.46
CA ARG A 254 -18.56 -2.08 -28.00
C ARG A 254 -18.97 -1.95 -26.53
N GLU A 255 -20.10 -2.54 -26.19
CA GLU A 255 -20.63 -2.55 -24.83
C GLU A 255 -19.68 -3.29 -23.89
N LEU A 256 -19.15 -4.44 -24.32
CA LEU A 256 -18.16 -5.21 -23.57
C LEU A 256 -16.89 -4.40 -23.27
N ARG A 257 -16.35 -3.67 -24.25
CA ARG A 257 -15.19 -2.79 -24.02
C ARG A 257 -15.50 -1.63 -23.08
N PHE A 258 -16.70 -1.07 -23.15
CA PHE A 258 -17.12 -0.02 -22.23
C PHE A 258 -17.22 -0.55 -20.79
N THR A 259 -17.83 -1.72 -20.61
CA THR A 259 -17.89 -2.39 -19.29
C THR A 259 -16.49 -2.72 -18.77
N ALA A 260 -15.62 -3.25 -19.61
CA ALA A 260 -14.24 -3.55 -19.25
C ALA A 260 -13.45 -2.30 -18.79
N ASP A 261 -13.58 -1.18 -19.50
CA ASP A 261 -12.94 0.08 -19.10
C ASP A 261 -13.53 0.62 -17.77
N LEU A 262 -14.85 0.53 -17.58
CA LEU A 262 -15.49 0.96 -16.35
C LEU A 262 -15.03 0.14 -15.13
N GLU A 263 -15.00 -1.19 -15.25
CA GLU A 263 -14.56 -2.09 -14.18
C GLU A 263 -13.08 -1.90 -13.86
N ALA A 264 -12.25 -1.83 -14.89
CA ALA A 264 -10.82 -1.61 -14.69
C ALA A 264 -10.54 -0.28 -13.98
N ARG A 265 -11.20 0.82 -14.36
CA ARG A 265 -11.08 2.11 -13.65
C ARG A 265 -11.50 2.03 -12.19
N ALA A 266 -12.58 1.31 -11.88
CA ALA A 266 -13.02 1.12 -10.50
C ALA A 266 -11.95 0.37 -9.67
N ILE A 267 -11.27 -0.61 -10.26
CA ILE A 267 -10.17 -1.33 -9.62
C ILE A 267 -8.97 -0.40 -9.41
N ILE A 268 -8.65 0.46 -10.37
CA ILE A 268 -7.59 1.47 -10.19
C ILE A 268 -7.90 2.39 -9.01
N ASP A 269 -9.13 2.90 -8.91
CA ASP A 269 -9.55 3.75 -7.80
C ASP A 269 -9.46 3.03 -6.45
N LYS A 270 -9.81 1.74 -6.41
CA LYS A 270 -9.66 0.89 -5.23
C LYS A 270 -8.20 0.78 -4.77
N TYR A 271 -7.25 0.50 -5.67
CA TYR A 271 -5.84 0.37 -5.28
C TYR A 271 -5.18 1.71 -4.99
N ALA A 272 -5.62 2.77 -5.67
CA ALA A 272 -5.22 4.13 -5.31
C ALA A 272 -5.67 4.51 -3.89
N GLN A 273 -6.84 4.04 -3.45
CA GLN A 273 -7.27 4.19 -2.06
C GLN A 273 -6.45 3.33 -1.09
N LYS A 274 -6.04 2.12 -1.49
CA LYS A 274 -5.13 1.27 -0.71
C LYS A 274 -3.75 1.90 -0.49
N ASP A 275 -3.25 2.71 -1.43
CA ASP A 275 -2.03 3.48 -1.24
C ASP A 275 -2.19 4.54 -0.14
N VAL A 276 -3.31 5.28 -0.14
CA VAL A 276 -3.62 6.24 0.92
C VAL A 276 -3.71 5.56 2.28
N GLU A 277 -4.34 4.38 2.34
CA GLU A 277 -4.41 3.57 3.56
C GLU A 277 -3.05 3.01 3.97
N TYR A 278 -2.19 2.68 3.00
CA TYR A 278 -0.84 2.20 3.25
C TYR A 278 0.05 3.29 3.85
N ASP A 279 -0.01 4.49 3.30
CA ASP A 279 0.62 5.68 3.86
C ASP A 279 0.13 5.94 5.28
N ALA A 280 -1.19 5.94 5.49
CA ALA A 280 -1.77 6.19 6.81
C ALA A 280 -1.34 5.12 7.84
N ARG A 281 -1.38 3.82 7.49
CA ARG A 281 -1.04 2.73 8.41
C ARG A 281 0.45 2.63 8.73
N THR A 282 1.31 3.09 7.83
CA THR A 282 2.77 3.10 8.02
C THR A 282 3.29 4.44 8.52
N ASN A 283 2.42 5.45 8.62
CA ASN A 283 2.78 6.84 8.83
C ASN A 283 3.83 7.30 7.80
N HIS A 284 3.53 7.14 6.51
CA HIS A 284 4.43 7.42 5.40
C HIS A 284 5.80 6.74 5.56
N GLY A 285 5.77 5.43 5.86
CA GLY A 285 6.98 4.62 6.06
C GLY A 285 7.69 4.80 7.40
N ILE A 286 7.33 5.78 8.22
CA ILE A 286 7.98 6.04 9.52
C ILE A 286 7.93 4.80 10.44
N LEU A 287 6.81 4.08 10.47
CA LEU A 287 6.64 2.84 11.25
C LEU A 287 7.37 1.63 10.62
N GLN A 288 7.84 1.77 9.38
CA GLN A 288 8.68 0.77 8.69
C GLN A 288 10.17 1.07 8.83
N GLY A 289 10.54 2.16 9.51
CA GLY A 289 11.92 2.56 9.75
C GLY A 289 12.43 3.66 8.84
N VAL A 290 11.57 4.31 8.04
CA VAL A 290 11.93 5.48 7.22
C VAL A 290 12.15 6.68 8.15
N ARG A 291 13.33 6.71 8.76
CA ARG A 291 13.79 7.74 9.68
C ARG A 291 15.28 7.93 9.50
N LEU A 292 15.67 9.07 8.97
CA LEU A 292 17.07 9.47 8.87
C LEU A 292 17.48 10.21 10.15
#